data_AF-A0A930A7U5-F1
#
_entry.id   AF-A0A930A7U5-F1
#
_cell.length_a   1.000
_cell.length_b   1.000
_cell.length_c   1.000
_cell.angle_alpha   90.00
_cell.angle_beta   90.00
_cell.angle_gamma   90.00
#
_symmetry.space_group_name_H-M   'P 1'
#
loop_
_entity.id
_entity.type
_entity.pdbx_description
1 polymer ?
#
loop_
_entity_poly.entity_id
_entity_poly.type
_entity_poly.pdbx_seq_one_letter_code
_entity_poly.pdbx_strand_id
1 'polypeptide(L)'
;MTGLLTQLREKVFPYLYLITWKWVWTAFKDILFNIIAYLTNPIVVLFADKYGNLPHSLRYWQTYDNCLDVEWMVTEGVIPKLFRYEFNKHYKYHYEVKNDDGTLIPGHVDILNGNFTLKERMQRYFCRLLWLNRNCAYGYSYEVSGIDYTTMDMEVITNTKHERVVYEGESEYTTWTKDASGIPVTTTHHYTGGYFALKFEIPWYCFGKKFDFDIYLGWKINPSLERGRTTKAMLAMRVSPFHSWKWED
;
A
#
# COMPACT_ATOMS: atom_id res chain seq x y z
N MET A 1 10.09 27.89 -13.11
CA MET A 1 9.95 26.57 -12.46
C MET A 1 9.60 26.84 -11.01
N THR A 2 8.36 26.53 -10.61
CA THR A 2 7.85 26.80 -9.25
C THR A 2 8.58 25.91 -8.24
N GLY A 3 9.05 26.49 -7.13
CA GLY A 3 9.74 25.73 -6.09
C GLY A 3 8.86 24.63 -5.49
N LEU A 4 9.46 23.55 -4.98
CA LEU A 4 8.73 22.42 -4.39
C LEU A 4 7.71 22.88 -3.34
N LEU A 5 8.09 23.80 -2.45
CA LEU A 5 7.18 24.31 -1.42
C LEU A 5 5.95 25.01 -2.01
N THR A 6 6.12 25.78 -3.09
CA THR A 6 5.00 26.42 -3.79
C THR A 6 4.07 25.37 -4.39
N GLN A 7 4.64 24.36 -5.07
CA GLN A 7 3.85 23.26 -5.62
C GLN A 7 3.11 22.47 -4.53
N LEU A 8 3.73 22.22 -3.37
CA LEU A 8 3.08 21.55 -2.24
C LEU A 8 1.91 22.38 -1.69
N ARG A 9 2.09 23.71 -1.56
CA ARG A 9 1.04 24.64 -1.09
C ARG A 9 -0.15 24.69 -2.04
N GLU A 10 0.11 24.64 -3.34
CA GLU A 10 -0.94 24.72 -4.37
C GLU A 10 -1.65 23.38 -4.55
N LYS A 11 -0.92 22.26 -4.50
CA LYS A 11 -1.43 20.95 -4.92
C LYS A 11 -1.82 20.04 -3.76
N VAL A 12 -1.04 20.03 -2.67
CA VAL A 12 -1.21 19.04 -1.59
C VAL A 12 -1.92 19.65 -0.39
N PHE A 13 -1.51 20.84 0.03
CA PHE A 13 -2.02 21.50 1.23
C PHE A 13 -3.54 21.70 1.24
N PRO A 14 -4.20 21.99 0.10
CA PRO A 14 -5.66 22.11 0.06
C PRO A 14 -6.39 20.84 0.47
N TYR A 15 -5.74 19.67 0.47
CA TYR A 15 -6.35 18.39 0.79
C TYR A 15 -5.91 17.80 2.14
N LEU A 16 -5.03 18.49 2.89
CA LEU A 16 -4.56 17.99 4.19
C LEU A 16 -5.67 17.88 5.24
N TYR A 17 -6.81 18.56 5.05
CA TYR A 17 -7.98 18.44 5.92
C TYR A 17 -8.59 17.02 5.92
N LEU A 18 -8.32 16.21 4.89
CA LEU A 18 -8.75 14.81 4.81
C LEU A 18 -7.96 13.90 5.78
N ILE A 19 -6.84 14.38 6.32
CA ILE A 19 -6.03 13.64 7.29
C ILE A 19 -6.74 13.66 8.65
N THR A 20 -7.46 12.60 8.95
CA THR A 20 -8.18 12.43 10.21
C THR A 20 -7.29 11.86 11.32
N TRP A 21 -7.67 12.07 12.58
CA TRP A 21 -7.04 11.41 13.73
C TRP A 21 -7.14 9.88 13.65
N LYS A 22 -8.22 9.35 13.09
CA LYS A 22 -8.38 7.92 12.80
C LYS A 22 -7.25 7.44 11.89
N TRP A 23 -7.01 8.13 10.78
CA TRP A 23 -5.93 7.77 9.86
C TRP A 23 -4.55 7.89 10.53
N VAL A 24 -4.29 8.99 11.25
CA VAL A 24 -3.01 9.20 11.95
C VAL A 24 -2.71 8.06 12.92
N TRP A 25 -3.71 7.66 13.72
CA TRP A 25 -3.54 6.57 14.68
C TRP A 25 -3.36 5.21 14.02
N THR A 26 -4.08 4.94 12.93
CA THR A 26 -3.91 3.73 12.13
C THR A 26 -2.52 3.68 11.50
N ALA A 27 -2.06 4.79 10.91
CA ALA A 27 -0.72 4.89 10.33
C ALA A 27 0.37 4.70 11.39
N PHE A 28 0.21 5.29 12.59
CA PHE A 28 1.14 5.07 13.69
C PHE A 28 1.26 3.60 14.08
N LYS A 29 0.12 2.89 14.25
CA LYS A 29 0.11 1.45 14.53
C LYS A 29 0.73 0.63 13.41
N ASP A 30 0.47 0.99 12.16
CA ASP A 30 1.01 0.32 10.99
C ASP A 30 2.54 0.46 10.92
N ILE A 31 3.08 1.63 11.23
CA ILE A 31 4.54 1.86 11.35
C ILE A 31 5.12 0.99 12.47
N LEU A 32 4.49 0.96 13.65
CA LEU A 32 4.96 0.13 14.76
C LEU A 32 5.00 -1.35 14.37
N PHE A 33 3.96 -1.84 13.71
CA PHE A 33 3.92 -3.23 13.25
C PHE A 33 4.95 -3.50 12.15
N ASN A 34 5.18 -2.55 11.24
CA ASN A 34 6.26 -2.63 10.25
C ASN A 34 7.65 -2.76 10.91
N ILE A 35 7.90 -2.00 11.98
CA ILE A 35 9.16 -2.10 12.74
C ILE A 35 9.29 -3.51 13.35
N ILE A 36 8.23 -4.01 13.98
CA ILE A 36 8.20 -5.38 14.54
C ILE A 36 8.44 -6.41 13.42
N ALA A 37 7.78 -6.26 12.28
CA ALA A 37 7.90 -7.16 11.16
C ALA A 37 9.32 -7.15 10.59
N TYR A 38 9.93 -5.99 10.36
CA TYR A 38 11.32 -5.90 9.90
C TYR A 38 12.31 -6.60 10.84
N LEU A 39 12.15 -6.44 12.14
CA LEU A 39 13.00 -7.08 13.15
C LEU A 39 12.79 -8.60 13.21
N THR A 40 11.57 -9.07 12.94
CA THR A 40 11.20 -10.49 13.05
C THR A 40 11.26 -11.25 11.72
N ASN A 41 11.29 -10.56 10.58
CA ASN A 41 11.35 -11.15 9.22
C ASN A 41 12.45 -12.23 9.08
N PRO A 42 13.70 -12.03 9.59
CA PRO A 42 14.74 -13.06 9.52
C PRO A 42 14.37 -14.39 10.21
N ILE A 43 13.49 -14.33 11.21
CA ILE A 43 13.01 -15.51 11.94
C ILE A 43 11.73 -16.04 11.28
N VAL A 44 10.79 -15.15 10.97
CA VAL A 44 9.47 -15.49 10.39
C VAL A 44 9.60 -16.24 9.07
N VAL A 45 10.55 -15.86 8.22
CA VAL A 45 10.79 -16.52 6.92
C VAL A 45 11.09 -18.01 7.05
N LEU A 46 11.64 -18.46 8.19
CA LEU A 46 11.96 -19.87 8.45
C LEU A 46 10.71 -20.75 8.61
N PHE A 47 9.57 -20.14 8.91
CA PHE A 47 8.28 -20.83 9.03
C PHE A 47 7.56 -21.00 7.70
N ALA A 48 8.11 -20.46 6.60
CA ALA A 48 7.52 -20.60 5.28
C ALA A 48 7.64 -22.05 4.78
N ASP A 49 6.52 -22.60 4.33
CA ASP A 49 6.44 -23.95 3.82
C ASP A 49 7.19 -24.12 2.48
N LYS A 50 7.08 -25.32 1.89
CA LYS A 50 7.71 -25.65 0.60
C LYS A 50 7.11 -24.90 -0.59
N TYR A 51 5.91 -24.33 -0.44
CA TYR A 51 5.20 -23.51 -1.43
C TYR A 51 5.37 -22.00 -1.18
N GLY A 52 6.18 -21.62 -0.18
CA GLY A 52 6.44 -20.24 0.14
C GLY A 52 5.30 -19.57 0.90
N ASN A 53 4.47 -20.31 1.62
CA ASN A 53 3.41 -19.74 2.46
C ASN A 53 3.77 -19.83 3.94
N LEU A 54 3.52 -18.74 4.67
CA LEU A 54 3.57 -18.72 6.12
C LEU A 54 2.31 -19.39 6.71
N PRO A 55 2.42 -19.98 7.92
CA PRO A 55 1.23 -20.47 8.62
C PRO A 55 0.26 -19.33 8.89
N HIS A 56 -1.02 -19.66 9.07
CA HIS A 56 -2.09 -18.67 9.24
C HIS A 56 -1.81 -17.64 10.36
N SER A 57 -1.16 -18.07 11.45
CA SER A 57 -0.77 -17.19 12.57
C SER A 57 0.26 -16.11 12.20
N LEU A 58 1.01 -16.31 11.12
CA LEU A 58 2.04 -15.40 10.61
C LEU A 58 1.62 -14.72 9.29
N ARG A 59 0.37 -14.87 8.86
CA ARG A 59 -0.13 -14.28 7.59
C ARG A 59 0.06 -12.77 7.51
N TYR A 60 0.06 -12.08 8.64
CA TYR A 60 0.25 -10.61 8.70
C TYR A 60 1.60 -10.13 8.18
N TRP A 61 2.60 -11.01 8.14
CA TRP A 61 3.90 -10.71 7.56
C TRP A 61 3.91 -10.86 6.04
N GLN A 62 3.04 -11.72 5.49
CA GLN A 62 3.02 -12.07 4.08
C GLN A 62 2.00 -11.23 3.31
N THR A 63 2.27 -11.05 2.02
CA THR A 63 1.33 -10.55 1.02
C THR A 63 0.10 -11.45 0.89
N TYR A 64 -1.10 -10.87 0.74
CA TYR A 64 -2.32 -11.65 0.51
C TYR A 64 -2.41 -12.19 -0.92
N ASP A 65 -1.69 -11.59 -1.86
CA ASP A 65 -1.75 -11.84 -3.30
C ASP A 65 -0.60 -12.71 -3.85
N ASN A 66 0.49 -12.92 -3.10
CA ASN A 66 1.60 -13.78 -3.56
C ASN A 66 2.20 -14.61 -2.41
N CYS A 67 2.75 -15.78 -2.76
CA CYS A 67 3.68 -16.52 -1.91
C CYS A 67 5.05 -15.82 -1.79
N LEU A 68 5.93 -16.31 -0.90
CA LEU A 68 7.28 -15.75 -0.71
C LEU A 68 8.27 -16.14 -1.83
N ASP A 69 7.94 -17.13 -2.65
CA ASP A 69 8.77 -17.58 -3.77
C ASP A 69 8.29 -16.95 -5.08
N VAL A 70 8.73 -15.71 -5.35
CA VAL A 70 8.30 -14.92 -6.51
C VAL A 70 9.37 -14.94 -7.60
N GLU A 71 9.03 -15.49 -8.78
CA GLU A 71 9.99 -15.70 -9.88
C GLU A 71 10.70 -14.43 -10.30
N TRP A 72 9.92 -13.40 -10.68
CA TRP A 72 10.45 -12.15 -11.25
C TRP A 72 11.41 -11.44 -10.30
N MET A 73 11.20 -11.55 -8.98
CA MET A 73 12.11 -10.95 -8.00
C MET A 73 13.51 -11.58 -8.09
N VAL A 74 13.57 -12.90 -8.27
CA VAL A 74 14.82 -13.66 -8.37
C VAL A 74 15.47 -13.49 -9.75
N THR A 75 14.69 -13.51 -10.83
CA THR A 75 15.18 -13.56 -12.21
C THR A 75 15.51 -12.18 -12.79
N GLU A 76 14.76 -11.13 -12.47
CA GLU A 76 14.89 -9.79 -13.08
C GLU A 76 15.91 -8.87 -12.39
N GLY A 77 16.68 -9.44 -11.48
CA GLY A 77 17.85 -8.76 -10.94
C GLY A 77 17.64 -7.90 -9.70
N VAL A 78 16.45 -7.96 -9.09
CA VAL A 78 16.12 -7.28 -7.83
C VAL A 78 16.96 -7.84 -6.66
N ILE A 79 17.11 -9.17 -6.60
CA ILE A 79 17.93 -9.83 -5.58
C ILE A 79 19.44 -9.70 -5.94
N PRO A 80 20.38 -9.47 -5.01
CA PRO A 80 21.81 -9.53 -5.31
C PRO A 80 22.25 -10.88 -5.89
N LYS A 81 23.17 -10.90 -6.87
CA LYS A 81 23.61 -12.13 -7.57
C LYS A 81 24.03 -13.26 -6.64
N LEU A 82 24.65 -12.94 -5.51
CA LEU A 82 25.08 -13.92 -4.50
C LEU A 82 23.92 -14.76 -3.93
N PHE A 83 22.74 -14.15 -3.82
CA PHE A 83 21.55 -14.77 -3.21
C PHE A 83 20.58 -15.40 -4.21
N ARG A 84 20.83 -15.28 -5.53
CA ARG A 84 19.98 -15.88 -6.55
C ARG A 84 20.28 -17.37 -6.71
N TYR A 85 19.23 -18.16 -6.87
CA TYR A 85 19.30 -19.57 -7.24
C TYR A 85 18.55 -19.78 -8.56
N GLU A 86 18.74 -20.93 -9.21
CA GLU A 86 18.01 -21.28 -10.44
C GLU A 86 16.53 -21.55 -10.12
N PHE A 87 15.72 -20.50 -10.05
CA PHE A 87 14.32 -20.59 -9.65
C PHE A 87 13.54 -21.60 -10.49
N ASN A 88 13.64 -21.49 -11.82
CA ASN A 88 12.89 -22.30 -12.80
C ASN A 88 13.34 -23.78 -12.87
N LYS A 89 14.45 -24.13 -12.23
CA LYS A 89 14.83 -25.53 -12.02
C LYS A 89 13.98 -26.20 -10.93
N HIS A 90 13.51 -25.42 -9.95
CA HIS A 90 12.82 -25.93 -8.77
C HIS A 90 11.33 -25.63 -8.74
N TYR A 91 10.92 -24.50 -9.31
CA TYR A 91 9.56 -24.00 -9.24
C TYR A 91 9.02 -23.60 -10.60
N LYS A 92 7.71 -23.74 -10.78
CA LYS A 92 6.93 -23.04 -11.79
C LYS A 92 6.06 -22.02 -11.08
N TYR A 93 6.23 -20.74 -11.38
CA TYR A 93 5.44 -19.67 -10.80
C TYR A 93 4.16 -19.44 -11.61
N HIS A 94 3.06 -19.22 -10.90
CA HIS A 94 1.78 -18.81 -11.45
C HIS A 94 1.46 -17.43 -10.88
N TYR A 95 1.22 -16.47 -11.78
CA TYR A 95 0.85 -15.11 -11.40
C TYR A 95 -0.53 -15.06 -10.77
N GLU A 96 -0.75 -14.05 -9.92
CA GLU A 96 -2.06 -13.83 -9.35
C GLU A 96 -3.09 -13.49 -10.43
N VAL A 97 -4.31 -14.00 -10.25
CA VAL A 97 -5.46 -13.69 -11.12
C VAL A 97 -6.42 -12.83 -10.34
N LYS A 98 -6.67 -11.62 -10.85
CA LYS A 98 -7.65 -10.68 -10.30
C LYS A 98 -8.86 -10.69 -11.24
N ASN A 99 -9.93 -11.33 -10.80
CA ASN A 99 -11.15 -11.40 -11.59
C ASN A 99 -11.96 -10.10 -11.46
N ASP A 100 -12.85 -9.83 -12.42
CA ASP A 100 -13.73 -8.65 -12.38
C ASP A 100 -14.72 -8.72 -11.23
N ASP A 101 -15.15 -9.94 -10.88
CA ASP A 101 -15.90 -10.26 -9.66
C ASP A 101 -15.05 -10.13 -8.39
N GLY A 102 -13.82 -9.58 -8.52
CA GLY A 102 -12.83 -9.21 -7.49
C GLY A 102 -12.46 -10.33 -6.53
N THR A 103 -12.76 -11.56 -6.93
CA THR A 103 -12.04 -12.71 -6.39
C THR A 103 -10.57 -12.62 -6.84
N LEU A 104 -9.69 -13.01 -5.93
CA LEU A 104 -8.26 -13.07 -6.16
C LEU A 104 -7.82 -14.52 -6.01
N ILE A 105 -7.15 -15.03 -7.03
CA ILE A 105 -6.35 -16.24 -6.91
C ILE A 105 -4.91 -15.78 -6.64
N PRO A 106 -4.34 -16.04 -5.45
CA PRO A 106 -2.98 -15.62 -5.14
C PRO A 106 -1.97 -16.30 -6.06
N GLY A 107 -0.91 -15.57 -6.39
CA GLY A 107 0.25 -16.11 -7.07
C GLY A 107 0.92 -17.18 -6.21
N HIS A 108 1.23 -18.31 -6.83
CA HIS A 108 1.71 -19.51 -6.15
C HIS A 108 2.75 -20.24 -6.99
N VAL A 109 3.40 -21.23 -6.38
CA VAL A 109 4.40 -22.07 -7.06
C VAL A 109 3.99 -23.53 -7.07
N ASP A 110 4.22 -24.18 -8.20
CA ASP A 110 4.31 -25.64 -8.28
C ASP A 110 5.77 -26.07 -8.09
N ILE A 111 5.97 -27.17 -7.37
CA ILE A 111 7.31 -27.74 -7.16
C ILE A 111 7.65 -28.65 -8.34
N LEU A 112 8.63 -28.25 -9.13
CA LEU A 112 9.23 -29.08 -10.19
C LEU A 112 10.28 -30.02 -9.62
N ASN A 113 11.13 -29.50 -8.73
CA ASN A 113 12.18 -30.27 -8.07
C ASN A 113 12.39 -29.80 -6.63
N GLY A 114 12.02 -30.64 -5.67
CA GLY A 114 12.16 -30.36 -4.23
C GLY A 114 13.57 -30.55 -3.66
N ASN A 115 14.53 -31.02 -4.47
CA ASN A 115 15.89 -31.33 -4.02
C ASN A 115 16.80 -30.11 -4.12
N PHE A 116 16.72 -29.24 -3.10
CA PHE A 116 17.62 -28.10 -2.95
C PHE A 116 18.91 -28.52 -2.24
N THR A 117 20.05 -28.15 -2.82
CA THR A 117 21.35 -28.17 -2.14
C THR A 117 21.34 -27.20 -0.94
N LEU A 118 22.29 -27.36 -0.01
CA LEU A 118 22.41 -26.44 1.14
C LEU A 118 22.58 -24.99 0.69
N LYS A 119 23.36 -24.75 -0.36
CA LYS A 119 23.55 -23.42 -0.96
C LYS A 119 22.23 -22.84 -1.47
N GLU A 120 21.48 -23.59 -2.27
CA GLU A 120 20.20 -23.12 -2.82
C GLU A 120 19.17 -22.87 -1.71
N ARG A 121 19.19 -23.66 -0.61
CA ARG A 121 18.34 -23.40 0.57
C ARG A 121 18.66 -22.06 1.23
N MET A 122 19.95 -21.72 1.39
CA MET A 122 20.38 -20.44 1.93
C MET A 122 20.00 -19.28 1.01
N GLN A 123 20.20 -19.45 -0.30
CA GLN A 123 19.80 -18.47 -1.31
C GLN A 123 18.29 -18.22 -1.29
N ARG A 124 17.49 -19.30 -1.29
CA ARG A 124 16.02 -19.22 -1.16
C ARG A 124 15.59 -18.50 0.12
N TYR A 125 16.24 -18.76 1.24
CA TYR A 125 16.01 -18.02 2.49
C TYR A 125 16.18 -16.51 2.29
N PHE A 126 17.28 -16.07 1.69
CA PHE A 126 17.51 -14.64 1.43
C PHE A 126 16.52 -14.05 0.43
N CYS A 127 16.15 -14.77 -0.62
CA CYS A 127 15.11 -14.33 -1.56
C CYS A 127 13.77 -14.08 -0.84
N ARG A 128 13.30 -15.06 -0.04
CA ARG A 128 12.05 -14.95 0.72
C ARG A 128 12.13 -13.84 1.78
N LEU A 129 13.28 -13.68 2.45
CA LEU A 129 13.51 -12.61 3.42
C LEU A 129 13.45 -11.23 2.76
N LEU A 130 14.08 -11.08 1.59
CA LEU A 130 14.05 -9.85 0.83
C LEU A 130 12.64 -9.55 0.29
N TRP A 131 11.84 -10.57 -0.05
CA TRP A 131 10.43 -10.40 -0.40
C TRP A 131 9.60 -9.87 0.78
N LEU A 132 9.75 -10.48 1.96
CA LEU A 132 9.11 -9.98 3.20
C LEU A 132 9.54 -8.56 3.52
N ASN A 133 10.83 -8.23 3.39
CA ASN A 133 11.31 -6.88 3.63
C ASN A 133 10.81 -5.86 2.59
N ARG A 134 10.60 -6.26 1.34
CA ARG A 134 10.01 -5.40 0.31
C ARG A 134 8.54 -5.13 0.57
N ASN A 135 7.82 -6.13 1.06
CA ASN A 135 6.39 -6.09 1.38
C ASN A 135 6.17 -6.27 2.88
N CYS A 136 6.88 -5.47 3.68
CA CYS A 136 6.91 -5.65 5.13
C CYS A 136 5.50 -5.48 5.71
N ALA A 137 5.11 -6.39 6.61
CA ALA A 137 3.81 -6.35 7.28
C ALA A 137 2.59 -6.24 6.35
N TYR A 138 2.70 -6.68 5.09
CA TYR A 138 1.69 -6.37 4.08
C TYR A 138 0.31 -6.90 4.49
N GLY A 139 0.24 -8.12 5.00
CA GLY A 139 -0.99 -8.73 5.50
C GLY A 139 -1.61 -7.93 6.65
N TYR A 140 -0.80 -7.36 7.55
CA TYR A 140 -1.30 -6.46 8.61
C TYR A 140 -1.89 -5.18 8.02
N SER A 141 -1.16 -4.51 7.14
CA SER A 141 -1.59 -3.25 6.53
C SER A 141 -2.84 -3.41 5.65
N TYR A 142 -3.03 -4.60 5.08
CA TYR A 142 -4.23 -4.97 4.34
C TYR A 142 -5.37 -5.39 5.26
N GLU A 143 -5.16 -6.39 6.14
CA GLU A 143 -6.24 -7.01 6.91
C GLU A 143 -6.71 -6.17 8.09
N VAL A 144 -5.78 -5.49 8.79
CA VAL A 144 -6.02 -4.79 10.07
C VAL A 144 -6.08 -3.28 9.87
N SER A 145 -5.06 -2.70 9.23
CA SER A 145 -5.03 -1.24 8.95
C SER A 145 -5.84 -0.85 7.71
N GLY A 146 -6.22 -1.84 6.91
CA GLY A 146 -7.06 -1.64 5.73
C GLY A 146 -8.51 -1.38 6.09
N ILE A 147 -9.26 -0.98 5.08
CA ILE A 147 -10.67 -0.57 5.19
C ILE A 147 -11.49 -1.31 4.14
N ASP A 148 -12.77 -1.49 4.44
CA ASP A 148 -13.76 -1.87 3.44
C ASP A 148 -14.50 -0.61 3.00
N TYR A 149 -14.63 -0.41 1.68
CA TYR A 149 -15.24 0.77 1.07
C TYR A 149 -16.11 0.41 -0.12
N THR A 150 -17.07 1.27 -0.43
CA THR A 150 -17.95 1.21 -1.61
C THR A 150 -17.64 2.35 -2.55
N THR A 151 -17.67 2.13 -3.86
CA THR A 151 -17.38 3.17 -4.86
C THR A 151 -18.53 4.15 -5.09
N MET A 152 -19.71 3.90 -4.51
CA MET A 152 -20.87 4.80 -4.63
C MET A 152 -20.67 6.13 -3.89
N ASP A 153 -19.91 6.10 -2.81
CA ASP A 153 -19.74 7.25 -1.90
C ASP A 153 -18.44 8.01 -2.18
N MET A 154 -17.74 7.70 -3.27
CA MET A 154 -16.40 8.23 -3.56
C MET A 154 -16.44 9.40 -4.53
N GLU A 155 -15.89 10.53 -4.11
CA GLU A 155 -15.53 11.65 -4.97
C GLU A 155 -14.10 11.47 -5.50
N VAL A 156 -13.90 11.78 -6.79
CA VAL A 156 -12.62 11.62 -7.48
C VAL A 156 -12.23 12.92 -8.14
N ILE A 157 -11.13 13.51 -7.69
CA ILE A 157 -10.51 14.68 -8.31
C ILE A 157 -9.22 14.21 -8.96
N THR A 158 -9.15 14.31 -10.29
CA THR A 158 -7.95 14.01 -11.07
C THR A 158 -7.62 15.20 -11.95
N ASN A 159 -6.70 16.05 -11.50
CA ASN A 159 -6.29 17.24 -12.24
C ASN A 159 -5.31 16.87 -13.37
N THR A 160 -4.44 15.88 -13.12
CA THR A 160 -3.46 15.38 -14.08
C THR A 160 -3.22 13.89 -13.86
N LYS A 161 -2.45 13.24 -14.75
CA LYS A 161 -2.00 11.85 -14.54
C LYS A 161 -1.12 11.66 -13.29
N HIS A 162 -0.63 12.75 -12.69
CA HIS A 162 0.29 12.78 -11.53
C HIS A 162 -0.40 13.15 -10.22
N GLU A 163 -1.67 13.54 -10.29
CA GLU A 163 -2.41 14.10 -9.15
C GLU A 163 -3.77 13.43 -9.07
N ARG A 164 -3.97 12.69 -7.99
CA ARG A 164 -5.23 12.01 -7.71
C ARG A 164 -5.61 12.20 -6.26
N VAL A 165 -6.81 12.71 -6.05
CA VAL A 165 -7.48 12.76 -4.75
C VAL A 165 -8.75 11.93 -4.88
N VAL A 166 -8.91 10.98 -3.97
CA VAL A 166 -10.15 10.22 -3.80
C VAL A 166 -10.56 10.39 -2.35
N TYR A 167 -11.84 10.64 -2.09
CA TYR A 167 -12.37 10.66 -0.74
C TYR A 167 -13.82 10.24 -0.71
N GLU A 168 -14.26 9.70 0.40
CA GLU A 168 -15.67 9.46 0.67
C GLU A 168 -16.35 10.82 0.90
N GLY A 169 -17.39 11.09 0.12
CA GLY A 169 -18.07 12.39 0.02
C GLY A 169 -18.54 12.92 1.38
N GLU A 170 -18.60 14.24 1.50
CA GLU A 170 -19.02 14.89 2.74
C GLU A 170 -20.48 14.53 3.06
N SER A 171 -20.72 13.96 4.25
CA SER A 171 -22.06 14.01 4.83
C SER A 171 -22.17 15.28 5.64
N GLU A 172 -22.93 16.25 5.11
CA GLU A 172 -23.40 17.39 5.88
C GLU A 172 -24.60 16.95 6.73
N TYR A 173 -24.52 17.15 8.04
CA TYR A 173 -25.72 17.16 8.86
C TYR A 173 -25.76 18.41 9.72
N THR A 174 -26.94 19.02 9.72
CA THR A 174 -27.22 20.24 10.47
C THR A 174 -27.86 19.86 11.79
N THR A 175 -27.22 20.19 12.91
CA THR A 175 -27.86 20.09 14.22
C THR A 175 -28.49 21.41 14.61
N TRP A 176 -29.67 21.33 15.24
CA TRP A 176 -30.38 22.47 15.80
C TRP A 176 -30.23 22.41 17.32
N THR A 177 -29.42 23.29 17.88
CA THR A 177 -29.26 23.43 19.34
C THR A 177 -29.82 24.77 19.80
N LYS A 178 -30.11 24.92 21.08
CA LYS A 178 -30.44 26.21 21.68
C LYS A 178 -29.23 26.69 22.49
N ASP A 179 -28.83 27.94 22.33
CA ASP A 179 -27.81 28.53 23.19
C ASP A 179 -28.34 28.73 24.63
N ALA A 180 -27.47 29.22 25.52
CA ALA A 180 -27.82 29.49 26.92
C ALA A 180 -28.97 30.51 27.09
N SER A 181 -29.29 31.28 26.05
CA SER A 181 -30.37 32.26 26.00
C SER A 181 -31.67 31.69 25.39
N GLY A 182 -31.64 30.42 24.95
CA GLY A 182 -32.78 29.75 24.31
C GLY A 182 -32.93 30.04 22.81
N ILE A 183 -31.98 30.75 22.19
CA ILE A 183 -32.01 31.07 20.76
C ILE A 183 -31.55 29.84 19.96
N PRO A 184 -32.27 29.43 18.91
CA PRO A 184 -31.82 28.37 18.01
C PRO A 184 -30.51 28.76 17.32
N VAL A 185 -29.48 27.94 17.50
CA VAL A 185 -28.20 28.05 16.79
C VAL A 185 -28.03 26.84 15.90
N THR A 186 -27.75 27.13 14.64
CA THR A 186 -27.43 26.12 13.62
C THR A 186 -25.94 25.82 13.68
N THR A 187 -25.58 24.57 13.91
CA THR A 187 -24.19 24.11 13.75
C THR A 187 -24.15 23.12 12.60
N THR A 188 -23.46 23.50 11.52
CA THR A 188 -23.16 22.60 10.41
C THR A 188 -21.97 21.74 10.80
N HIS A 189 -22.16 20.43 10.86
CA HIS A 189 -21.07 19.49 11.08
C HIS A 189 -20.65 18.91 9.72
N HIS A 190 -19.40 19.15 9.34
CA HIS A 190 -18.76 18.44 8.25
C HIS A 190 -18.23 17.12 8.79
N TYR A 191 -18.84 16.01 8.39
CA TYR A 191 -18.32 14.69 8.74
C TYR A 191 -17.27 14.26 7.71
N THR A 192 -16.00 14.48 8.03
CA THR A 192 -14.86 13.92 7.30
C THR A 192 -14.44 12.56 7.86
N GLY A 193 -15.36 11.77 8.44
CA GLY A 193 -15.04 10.40 8.88
C GLY A 193 -14.71 9.45 7.72
N GLY A 194 -14.74 9.98 6.50
CA GLY A 194 -14.57 9.31 5.24
C GLY A 194 -13.16 8.82 4.97
N TYR A 195 -13.08 7.72 4.24
CA TYR A 195 -11.83 7.19 3.72
C TYR A 195 -11.27 8.08 2.60
N PHE A 196 -9.95 8.15 2.45
CA PHE A 196 -9.32 8.98 1.43
C PHE A 196 -8.10 8.33 0.79
N ALA A 197 -7.68 8.85 -0.35
CA ALA A 197 -6.43 8.55 -1.04
C ALA A 197 -5.88 9.85 -1.66
N LEU A 198 -4.73 10.30 -1.19
CA LEU A 198 -3.96 11.41 -1.75
C LEU A 198 -2.76 10.82 -2.46
N LYS A 199 -2.68 10.97 -3.79
CA LYS A 199 -1.51 10.56 -4.58
C LYS A 199 -1.01 11.73 -5.43
N PHE A 200 0.21 12.16 -5.16
CA PHE A 200 0.87 13.26 -5.86
C PHE A 200 2.29 12.86 -6.25
N GLU A 201 2.65 13.12 -7.50
CA GLU A 201 4.01 12.99 -8.02
C GLU A 201 4.47 14.38 -8.48
N ILE A 202 5.31 15.04 -7.67
CA ILE A 202 5.67 16.45 -7.87
C ILE A 202 7.12 16.56 -8.35
N PRO A 203 7.37 17.18 -9.52
CA PRO A 203 8.73 17.37 -9.99
C PRO A 203 9.46 18.34 -9.07
N TRP A 204 10.64 17.94 -8.58
CA TRP A 204 11.52 18.83 -7.84
C TRP A 204 12.98 18.58 -8.18
N TYR A 205 13.79 19.60 -7.97
CA TYR A 205 15.20 19.60 -8.33
C TYR A 205 16.05 19.67 -7.07
N CYS A 206 16.97 18.73 -6.94
CA CYS A 206 17.89 18.65 -5.82
C CYS A 206 19.25 18.17 -6.31
N PHE A 207 20.34 18.70 -5.75
CA PHE A 207 21.70 18.26 -6.10
C PHE A 207 21.98 18.22 -7.61
N GLY A 208 21.40 19.16 -8.37
CA GLY A 208 21.56 19.23 -9.84
C GLY A 208 20.82 18.13 -10.62
N LYS A 209 19.94 17.35 -9.99
CA LYS A 209 19.13 16.30 -10.62
C LYS A 209 17.64 16.55 -10.43
N LYS A 210 16.83 16.13 -11.40
CA LYS A 210 15.36 16.14 -11.32
C LYS A 210 14.89 14.85 -10.66
N PHE A 211 14.03 14.98 -9.67
CA PHE A 211 13.42 13.89 -8.92
C PHE A 211 11.89 14.04 -8.92
N ASP A 212 11.22 12.93 -8.62
CA ASP A 212 9.81 12.87 -8.29
C ASP A 212 9.67 12.85 -6.76
N PHE A 213 8.99 13.87 -6.23
CA PHE A 213 8.53 13.89 -4.85
C PHE A 213 7.18 13.16 -4.79
N ASP A 214 7.25 11.85 -4.53
CA ASP A 214 6.11 10.93 -4.47
C ASP A 214 5.46 10.98 -3.09
N ILE A 215 4.19 11.37 -3.05
CA ILE A 215 3.35 11.40 -1.86
C ILE A 215 2.18 10.46 -2.08
N TYR A 216 2.02 9.49 -1.19
CA TYR A 216 0.81 8.71 -1.05
C TYR A 216 0.35 8.73 0.42
N LEU A 217 -0.79 9.34 0.71
CA LEU A 217 -1.44 9.28 2.03
C LEU A 217 -2.85 8.69 1.89
N GLY A 218 -3.35 8.01 2.91
CA GLY A 218 -4.70 7.43 2.91
C GLY A 218 -4.70 5.91 2.71
N TRP A 219 -5.61 5.41 1.87
CA TRP A 219 -5.75 4.00 1.52
C TRP A 219 -5.67 3.80 0.01
N LYS A 220 -5.32 2.60 -0.45
CA LYS A 220 -5.22 2.25 -1.88
C LYS A 220 -6.60 2.06 -2.53
N ILE A 221 -7.37 3.14 -2.59
CA ILE A 221 -8.73 3.17 -3.12
C ILE A 221 -8.69 3.11 -4.65
N ASN A 222 -9.51 2.21 -5.22
CA ASN A 222 -9.72 2.08 -6.65
C ASN A 222 -11.17 2.46 -7.00
N PRO A 223 -11.45 3.72 -7.35
CA PRO A 223 -12.80 4.17 -7.71
C PRO A 223 -13.29 3.62 -9.06
N SER A 224 -12.43 2.93 -9.83
CA SER A 224 -12.81 2.30 -11.11
C SER A 224 -13.50 0.94 -10.93
N LEU A 225 -13.63 0.46 -9.70
CA LEU A 225 -14.35 -0.78 -9.40
C LEU A 225 -15.86 -0.61 -9.52
N GLU A 226 -16.54 -1.71 -9.83
CA GLU A 226 -17.99 -1.75 -10.02
C GLU A 226 -18.75 -1.06 -8.89
N ARG A 227 -19.70 -0.19 -9.26
CA ARG A 227 -20.50 0.60 -8.31
C ARG A 227 -21.32 -0.31 -7.40
N GLY A 228 -21.24 -0.04 -6.09
CA GLY A 228 -22.04 -0.71 -5.07
C GLY A 228 -21.41 -1.96 -4.49
N ARG A 229 -20.20 -2.31 -4.95
CA ARG A 229 -19.47 -3.43 -4.42
C ARG A 229 -18.53 -3.02 -3.29
N THR A 230 -18.65 -3.69 -2.15
CA THR A 230 -17.69 -3.55 -1.05
C THR A 230 -16.35 -4.16 -1.45
N THR A 231 -15.30 -3.35 -1.40
CA THR A 231 -13.92 -3.76 -1.68
C THR A 231 -13.01 -3.34 -0.54
N LYS A 232 -11.89 -4.06 -0.37
CA LYS A 232 -10.89 -3.76 0.64
C LYS A 232 -9.74 -2.92 0.08
N ALA A 233 -9.36 -1.86 0.79
CA ALA A 233 -8.19 -1.04 0.48
C ALA A 233 -7.15 -1.11 1.60
N MET A 234 -5.90 -1.37 1.21
CA MET A 234 -4.74 -1.33 2.11
C MET A 234 -4.43 0.11 2.54
N LEU A 235 -3.97 0.31 3.77
CA LEU A 235 -3.37 1.58 4.15
C LEU A 235 -2.16 1.90 3.24
N ALA A 236 -2.00 3.15 2.84
CA ALA A 236 -0.85 3.64 2.09
C ALA A 236 -0.28 4.89 2.74
N MET A 237 1.02 4.83 3.06
CA MET A 237 1.78 5.97 3.52
C MET A 237 3.15 5.96 2.83
N ARG A 238 3.41 7.00 2.03
CA ARG A 238 4.67 7.22 1.34
C ARG A 238 4.92 8.71 1.23
N VAL A 239 6.12 9.11 1.59
CA VAL A 239 6.66 10.43 1.29
C VAL A 239 8.10 10.18 0.87
N SER A 240 8.36 10.20 -0.43
CA SER A 240 9.65 9.83 -1.00
C SER A 240 10.14 10.91 -1.95
N PRO A 241 11.16 11.69 -1.55
CA PRO A 241 11.66 12.78 -2.35
C PRO A 241 12.64 12.33 -3.46
N PHE A 242 13.04 11.07 -3.56
CA PHE A 242 14.18 10.70 -4.42
C PHE A 242 13.85 9.63 -5.47
N HIS A 243 12.60 9.52 -5.90
CA HIS A 243 12.30 8.70 -7.08
C HIS A 243 12.86 9.38 -8.34
N SER A 244 13.45 8.59 -9.24
CA SER A 244 13.84 9.09 -10.55
C SER A 244 12.60 9.63 -11.27
N TRP A 245 12.68 10.84 -11.81
CA TRP A 245 11.60 11.39 -12.63
C TRP A 245 11.42 10.50 -13.87
N LYS A 246 10.32 9.76 -13.89
CA LYS A 246 10.01 8.72 -14.89
C LYS A 246 9.11 9.23 -16.02
N TRP A 247 8.75 10.51 -15.99
CA TRP A 247 7.81 11.09 -16.92
C TRP A 247 8.53 11.88 -18.01
N GLU A 248 8.26 11.53 -19.25
CA GLU A 248 8.50 12.41 -20.38
C GLU A 248 7.40 13.47 -20.35
N ASP A 249 7.82 14.74 -20.23
CA ASP A 249 6.93 15.90 -20.30
C ASP A 249 6.54 16.15 -21.77
#